data_AF-A0A3C0VB58-F1
#
_entry.id   AF-A0A3C0VB58-F1
#
_cell.length_a   1.000
_cell.length_b   1.000
_cell.length_c   1.000
_cell.angle_alpha   90.00
_cell.angle_beta   90.00
_cell.angle_gamma   90.00
#
_symmetry.space_group_name_H-M   'P 1'
#
loop_
_entity.id
_entity.type
_entity.pdbx_description
1 polymer ?
#
loop_
_entity_poly.entity_id
_entity_poly.type
_entity_poly.pdbx_seq_one_letter_code
_entity_poly.pdbx_strand_id
1 'polypeptide(L)'
;MDRLPRTRREFLSALGAGALAVAAPLRAAAPEPLIASIEKITLRRGRDGSGPTWFHPRACVVPAPGGPLALMTLQTIAGSDYFGPVHWMSSRDLGRTWTDPQPVPALGRVARNDGWSEGVCDVVPEYHPPTGTVLAMGHSVCYRGPKFETAQPPRWPVYAAWKNGAWGPRRKLEWDDPRGALIYTNNCGQRVVLPDGDIAFVMSFGAKRTSRSAAGVRCSFDGETLAIRRVGREIRHAAGRGMLEPSLVRWRDRFFVTLRAEDNRGYAATSDDGLVFGEKQAWAWDDGEPLVMSTTQQHWLAHSEALFLVYTRKDASNVKVPRWRAPLFMAQVDPDRLRLRRDSERIVLPLVGDGVNAPDDVAYSGNFHPVNAAPGESWVTDGEMLPKRGFKGDLLLSRIRWARPNLLAGT
;
A
#
# COMPACT_ATOMS: atom_id res chain seq x y z
N MET A 1 95.31 -30.38 29.34
CA MET A 1 95.18 -29.06 30.00
C MET A 1 94.08 -28.30 29.29
N ASP A 2 93.05 -27.73 29.88
CA ASP A 2 92.47 -27.80 31.22
C ASP A 2 91.12 -27.03 31.08
N ARG A 3 90.07 -27.48 31.76
CA ARG A 3 88.86 -26.73 32.22
C ARG A 3 87.80 -26.19 31.23
N LEU A 4 86.66 -26.91 31.21
CA LEU A 4 85.31 -26.55 31.75
C LEU A 4 84.50 -25.34 31.17
N PRO A 5 83.15 -25.33 31.35
CA PRO A 5 82.15 -24.96 30.33
C PRO A 5 81.53 -23.58 30.55
N ARG A 6 80.94 -22.99 29.49
CA ARG A 6 80.07 -21.81 29.60
C ARG A 6 78.60 -22.16 29.36
N THR A 7 77.93 -22.36 30.50
CA THR A 7 76.57 -22.00 30.92
C THR A 7 75.46 -21.67 29.90
N ARG A 8 74.30 -22.32 30.14
CA ARG A 8 72.93 -21.99 29.70
C ARG A 8 72.57 -20.50 29.94
N ARG A 9 72.78 -19.63 28.95
CA ARG A 9 72.01 -18.39 28.75
C ARG A 9 72.51 -17.73 27.47
N GLU A 10 71.92 -18.13 26.34
CA GLU A 10 71.82 -17.36 25.08
C GLU A 10 71.03 -18.18 24.05
N PHE A 11 70.00 -18.86 24.54
CA PHE A 11 68.93 -19.42 23.74
C PHE A 11 67.84 -18.35 23.74
N LEU A 12 67.79 -17.53 22.68
CA LEU A 12 66.69 -16.65 22.23
C LEU A 12 67.27 -15.38 21.56
N SER A 13 67.70 -15.53 20.31
CA SER A 13 67.71 -14.44 19.33
C SER A 13 67.68 -15.04 17.92
N ALA A 14 66.66 -15.87 17.70
CA ALA A 14 66.26 -16.31 16.38
C ALA A 14 65.00 -15.52 15.96
N LEU A 15 65.00 -15.07 14.70
CA LEU A 15 63.83 -14.67 13.91
C LEU A 15 63.20 -13.31 14.22
N GLY A 16 63.72 -12.26 13.58
CA GLY A 16 63.14 -10.92 13.59
C GLY A 16 63.25 -10.23 12.23
N ALA A 17 62.69 -10.85 11.18
CA ALA A 17 62.46 -10.19 9.89
C ALA A 17 61.09 -10.65 9.32
N GLY A 18 60.02 -10.34 10.06
CA GLY A 18 58.65 -10.50 9.58
C GLY A 18 58.23 -9.22 8.86
N ALA A 19 57.93 -9.34 7.56
CA ALA A 19 57.34 -8.27 6.76
C ALA A 19 56.01 -7.80 7.38
N LEU A 20 55.95 -6.53 7.78
CA LEU A 20 54.71 -5.83 8.09
C LEU A 20 53.96 -5.56 6.78
N ALA A 21 53.21 -6.55 6.30
CA ALA A 21 52.16 -6.31 5.34
C ALA A 21 51.04 -5.52 6.05
N VAL A 22 50.98 -4.22 5.77
CA VAL A 22 49.85 -3.37 6.17
C VAL A 22 48.63 -3.88 5.40
N ALA A 23 47.84 -4.75 6.03
CA ALA A 23 46.54 -5.15 5.52
C ALA A 23 45.62 -3.93 5.60
N ALA A 24 45.48 -3.21 4.48
CA ALA A 24 44.42 -2.23 4.33
C ALA A 24 43.07 -2.96 4.57
N PRO A 25 42.19 -2.46 5.43
CA PRO A 25 40.89 -3.08 5.61
C PRO A 25 40.17 -3.03 4.27
N LEU A 26 39.87 -4.20 3.70
CA LEU A 26 38.92 -4.33 2.60
C LEU A 26 37.61 -3.73 3.09
N ARG A 27 37.36 -2.48 2.70
CA ARG A 27 36.07 -1.82 2.89
C ARG A 27 35.09 -2.68 2.11
N ALA A 28 34.31 -3.50 2.79
CA ALA A 28 33.20 -4.21 2.16
C ALA A 28 32.37 -3.14 1.43
N ALA A 29 32.24 -3.29 0.11
CA ALA A 29 31.40 -2.39 -0.67
C ALA A 29 30.02 -2.39 -0.01
N ALA A 30 29.46 -1.20 0.26
CA ALA A 30 28.10 -1.12 0.73
C ALA A 30 27.21 -1.89 -0.26
N PRO A 31 26.34 -2.80 0.21
CA PRO A 31 25.53 -3.60 -0.69
C PRO A 31 24.75 -2.68 -1.64
N GLU A 32 24.76 -3.01 -2.93
CA GLU A 32 24.08 -2.19 -3.93
C GLU A 32 22.61 -1.94 -3.55
N PRO A 33 22.11 -0.70 -3.68
CA PRO A 33 20.72 -0.37 -3.40
C PRO A 33 19.76 -1.31 -4.15
N LEU A 34 18.74 -1.79 -3.45
CA LEU A 34 17.77 -2.72 -4.04
C LEU A 34 16.96 -2.08 -5.19
N ILE A 35 16.77 -0.77 -5.14
CA ILE A 35 16.07 0.02 -6.15
C ILE A 35 17.08 0.47 -7.21
N ALA A 36 17.00 -0.09 -8.41
CA ALA A 36 17.82 0.33 -9.55
C ALA A 36 17.35 1.66 -10.14
N SER A 37 16.04 1.84 -10.32
CA SER A 37 15.46 3.09 -10.79
C SER A 37 13.97 3.22 -10.45
N ILE A 38 13.47 4.45 -10.49
CA ILE A 38 12.06 4.79 -10.36
C ILE A 38 11.71 5.68 -11.55
N GLU A 39 10.72 5.28 -12.33
CA GLU A 39 10.28 5.97 -13.54
C GLU A 39 8.81 6.38 -13.41
N LYS A 40 8.51 7.69 -13.53
CA LYS A 40 7.14 8.18 -13.62
C LYS A 40 6.60 8.01 -15.04
N ILE A 41 5.46 7.36 -15.17
CA ILE A 41 4.73 7.17 -16.42
C ILE A 41 3.33 7.79 -16.28
N THR A 42 2.95 8.64 -17.24
CA THR A 42 1.59 9.13 -17.37
C THR A 42 0.81 8.20 -18.30
N LEU A 43 -0.06 7.37 -17.74
CA LEU A 43 -0.88 6.41 -18.50
C LEU A 43 -1.98 7.12 -19.29
N ARG A 44 -2.62 8.14 -18.69
CA ARG A 44 -3.61 8.99 -19.35
C ARG A 44 -3.45 10.43 -18.85
N ARG A 45 -3.43 11.37 -19.78
CA ARG A 45 -3.40 12.81 -19.47
C ARG A 45 -4.81 13.29 -19.15
N GLY A 46 -4.94 14.12 -18.13
CA GLY A 46 -6.22 14.73 -17.75
C GLY A 46 -6.09 16.10 -17.07
N ARG A 47 -4.87 16.58 -16.80
CA ARG A 47 -4.64 17.92 -16.22
C ARG A 47 -5.15 19.08 -17.08
N ASP A 48 -5.15 18.93 -18.40
CA ASP A 48 -5.68 19.94 -19.35
C ASP A 48 -7.23 19.98 -19.35
N GLY A 49 -7.88 18.91 -18.88
CA GLY A 49 -9.33 18.75 -18.92
C GLY A 49 -9.85 18.09 -20.20
N SER A 50 -8.98 17.46 -20.99
CA SER A 50 -9.34 16.74 -22.22
C SER A 50 -10.12 15.44 -21.99
N GLY A 51 -10.21 14.96 -20.75
CA GLY A 51 -10.90 13.72 -20.42
C GLY A 51 -11.34 13.65 -18.95
N PRO A 52 -12.00 12.55 -18.55
CA PRO A 52 -12.36 12.35 -17.16
C PRO A 52 -11.10 12.20 -16.29
N THR A 53 -11.14 12.73 -15.07
CA THR A 53 -10.10 12.47 -14.08
C THR A 53 -10.32 11.10 -13.45
N TRP A 54 -9.38 10.21 -13.69
CA TRP A 54 -9.36 8.89 -13.09
C TRP A 54 -8.74 8.92 -11.69
N PHE A 55 -9.31 8.13 -10.79
CA PHE A 55 -9.05 8.12 -9.36
C PHE A 55 -9.11 6.68 -8.83
N HIS A 56 -8.51 6.45 -7.66
CA HIS A 56 -8.36 5.11 -7.07
C HIS A 56 -7.84 4.03 -8.03
N PRO A 57 -6.81 4.27 -8.87
CA PRO A 57 -6.23 3.20 -9.65
C PRO A 57 -5.56 2.19 -8.73
N ARG A 58 -6.03 0.95 -8.80
CA ARG A 58 -5.64 -0.16 -7.93
C ARG A 58 -5.41 -1.36 -8.82
N ALA A 59 -4.17 -1.82 -8.91
CA ALA A 59 -3.78 -2.88 -9.81
C ALA A 59 -3.44 -4.18 -9.07
N CYS A 60 -3.76 -5.31 -9.70
CA CYS A 60 -3.24 -6.62 -9.35
C CYS A 60 -2.69 -7.32 -10.61
N VAL A 61 -1.88 -8.35 -10.40
CA VAL A 61 -1.38 -9.22 -11.47
C VAL A 61 -2.04 -10.58 -11.40
N VAL A 62 -2.48 -11.06 -12.55
CA VAL A 62 -3.09 -12.37 -12.77
C VAL A 62 -2.14 -13.20 -13.63
N PRO A 63 -1.64 -14.36 -13.17
CA PRO A 63 -0.93 -15.30 -14.02
C PRO A 63 -1.84 -15.74 -15.19
N ALA A 64 -1.34 -15.67 -16.42
CA ALA A 64 -2.08 -16.07 -17.61
C ALA A 64 -1.18 -16.75 -18.65
N PRO A 65 -1.76 -17.57 -19.56
CA PRO A 65 -1.02 -18.11 -20.71
C PRO A 65 -0.43 -16.97 -21.56
N GLY A 66 0.87 -17.07 -21.88
CA GLY A 66 1.58 -16.05 -22.65
C GLY A 66 2.10 -14.86 -21.82
N GLY A 67 1.95 -14.87 -20.49
CA GLY A 67 2.50 -13.87 -19.59
C GLY A 67 1.46 -13.29 -18.62
N PRO A 68 1.89 -12.51 -17.61
CA PRO A 68 0.98 -11.91 -16.64
C PRO A 68 0.00 -10.92 -17.28
N LEU A 69 -1.26 -11.03 -16.89
CA LEU A 69 -2.30 -10.03 -17.14
C LEU A 69 -2.33 -9.07 -15.94
N ALA A 70 -2.03 -7.80 -16.15
CA ALA A 70 -2.32 -6.78 -15.16
C ALA A 70 -3.78 -6.34 -15.30
N LEU A 71 -4.50 -6.31 -14.18
CA LEU A 71 -5.86 -5.79 -14.06
C LEU A 71 -5.84 -4.59 -13.13
N MET A 72 -6.42 -3.47 -13.54
CA MET A 72 -6.54 -2.26 -12.72
C MET A 72 -7.99 -1.84 -12.60
N THR A 73 -8.50 -1.68 -11.39
CA THR A 73 -9.76 -0.97 -11.13
C THR A 73 -9.50 0.52 -10.94
N LEU A 74 -10.46 1.35 -11.35
CA LEU A 74 -10.38 2.81 -11.27
C LEU A 74 -11.79 3.42 -11.34
N GLN A 75 -11.92 4.67 -10.90
CA GLN A 75 -13.19 5.42 -10.89
C GLN A 75 -12.95 6.85 -11.34
N THR A 76 -13.96 7.52 -11.89
CA THR A 76 -13.86 8.96 -12.10
C THR A 76 -14.07 9.73 -10.80
N ILE A 77 -13.51 10.94 -10.70
CA ILE A 77 -13.80 11.89 -9.62
C ILE A 77 -14.27 13.22 -10.20
N ALA A 78 -15.36 13.77 -9.64
CA ALA A 78 -15.93 15.06 -10.09
C ALA A 78 -16.13 16.07 -8.93
N GLY A 79 -15.71 15.71 -7.72
CA GLY A 79 -15.87 16.52 -6.52
C GLY A 79 -15.32 15.79 -5.30
N SER A 80 -15.33 16.45 -4.14
CA SER A 80 -14.92 15.80 -2.88
C SER A 80 -15.81 14.59 -2.62
N ASP A 81 -15.19 13.41 -2.59
CA ASP A 81 -15.84 12.12 -2.37
C ASP A 81 -16.99 11.79 -3.35
N TYR A 82 -17.04 12.45 -4.51
CA TYR A 82 -17.97 12.09 -5.59
C TYR A 82 -17.29 11.19 -6.61
N PHE A 83 -17.40 9.87 -6.40
CA PHE A 83 -16.77 8.85 -7.26
C PHE A 83 -17.77 8.28 -8.26
N GLY A 84 -17.42 8.23 -9.54
CA GLY A 84 -18.21 7.57 -10.57
C GLY A 84 -18.31 6.04 -10.40
N PRO A 85 -19.03 5.34 -11.29
CA PRO A 85 -19.05 3.88 -11.31
C PRO A 85 -17.64 3.28 -11.45
N VAL A 86 -17.45 2.09 -10.89
CA VAL A 86 -16.19 1.35 -11.00
C VAL A 86 -15.97 0.91 -12.44
N HIS A 87 -14.78 1.18 -12.93
CA HIS A 87 -14.27 0.68 -14.19
C HIS A 87 -13.07 -0.23 -13.95
N TRP A 88 -12.70 -0.99 -14.97
CA TRP A 88 -11.47 -1.76 -15.01
C TRP A 88 -10.80 -1.60 -16.37
N MET A 89 -9.49 -1.75 -16.38
CA MET A 89 -8.65 -1.81 -17.58
C MET A 89 -7.59 -2.88 -17.39
N SER A 90 -6.99 -3.30 -18.49
CA SER A 90 -5.98 -4.36 -18.44
C SER A 90 -4.78 -4.10 -19.34
N SER A 91 -3.68 -4.76 -19.00
CA SER A 91 -2.42 -4.73 -19.73
C SER A 91 -1.89 -6.16 -19.87
N ARG A 92 -1.37 -6.51 -21.05
CA ARG A 92 -0.72 -7.80 -21.33
C ARG A 92 0.78 -7.69 -21.61
N ASP A 93 1.35 -6.50 -21.45
CA ASP A 93 2.74 -6.18 -21.80
C ASP A 93 3.50 -5.49 -20.66
N LEU A 94 3.17 -5.87 -19.42
CA LEU A 94 3.75 -5.31 -18.19
C LEU A 94 3.55 -3.78 -18.08
N GLY A 95 2.34 -3.33 -18.36
CA GLY A 95 1.86 -1.98 -18.10
C GLY A 95 2.42 -0.96 -19.09
N ARG A 96 2.91 -1.39 -20.26
CA ARG A 96 3.37 -0.48 -21.32
C ARG A 96 2.18 0.07 -22.08
N THR A 97 1.21 -0.77 -22.40
CA THR A 97 -0.07 -0.37 -23.01
C THR A 97 -1.23 -0.87 -22.18
N TRP A 98 -2.34 -0.14 -22.23
CA TRP A 98 -3.53 -0.48 -21.49
C TRP A 98 -4.77 -0.33 -22.36
N THR A 99 -5.76 -1.19 -22.13
CA THR A 99 -7.08 -1.06 -22.76
C THR A 99 -7.81 0.21 -22.29
N ASP A 100 -8.86 0.58 -23.00
CA ASP A 100 -9.79 1.59 -22.50
C ASP A 100 -10.56 1.10 -21.27
N PRO A 101 -10.82 1.98 -20.28
CA PRO A 101 -11.59 1.62 -19.09
C PRO A 101 -12.99 1.13 -19.46
N GLN A 102 -13.33 -0.07 -19.02
CA GLN A 102 -14.65 -0.68 -19.19
C GLN A 102 -15.38 -0.69 -17.85
N PRO A 103 -16.71 -0.53 -17.82
CA PRO A 103 -17.46 -0.58 -16.57
C PRO A 103 -17.32 -1.96 -15.89
N VAL A 104 -17.45 -1.97 -14.56
CA VAL A 104 -17.66 -3.18 -13.74
C VAL A 104 -19.11 -3.16 -13.28
N PRO A 105 -20.06 -3.75 -14.03
CA PRO A 105 -21.50 -3.58 -13.75
C PRO A 105 -21.89 -3.98 -12.32
N ALA A 106 -21.31 -5.06 -11.79
CA ALA A 106 -21.55 -5.54 -10.42
C ALA A 106 -21.21 -4.49 -9.34
N LEU A 107 -20.25 -3.61 -9.60
CA LEU A 107 -19.81 -2.56 -8.67
C LEU A 107 -20.30 -1.17 -9.11
N GLY A 108 -21.28 -1.11 -10.01
CA GLY A 108 -21.93 0.11 -10.47
C GLY A 108 -22.83 0.78 -9.42
N ARG A 109 -23.51 1.84 -9.87
CA ARG A 109 -24.54 2.54 -9.08
C ARG A 109 -25.81 1.69 -8.99
N VAL A 110 -26.36 1.57 -7.79
CA VAL A 110 -27.66 0.94 -7.54
C VAL A 110 -28.61 1.99 -6.98
N ALA A 111 -29.77 2.16 -7.63
CA ALA A 111 -30.79 3.08 -7.14
C ALA A 111 -31.28 2.66 -5.74
N ARG A 112 -31.65 3.66 -4.95
CA ARG A 112 -32.28 3.55 -3.64
C ARG A 112 -33.47 4.52 -3.61
N ASN A 113 -34.29 4.44 -2.56
CA ASN A 113 -35.46 5.32 -2.41
C ASN A 113 -35.05 6.80 -2.33
N ASP A 114 -36.00 7.70 -2.58
CA ASP A 114 -35.87 9.15 -2.35
C ASP A 114 -34.70 9.82 -3.09
N GLY A 115 -34.37 9.34 -4.29
CA GLY A 115 -33.31 9.92 -5.14
C GLY A 115 -31.89 9.57 -4.69
N TRP A 116 -31.74 8.60 -3.79
CA TRP A 116 -30.44 8.08 -3.38
C TRP A 116 -29.91 7.07 -4.40
N SER A 117 -28.59 6.98 -4.49
CA SER A 117 -27.92 5.86 -5.15
C SER A 117 -26.77 5.36 -4.29
N GLU A 118 -26.64 4.05 -4.19
CA GLU A 118 -25.49 3.39 -3.57
C GLU A 118 -24.46 3.09 -4.66
N GLY A 119 -23.23 3.57 -4.48
CA GLY A 119 -22.06 3.16 -5.24
C GLY A 119 -21.10 2.35 -4.38
N VAL A 120 -19.96 2.03 -4.97
CA VAL A 120 -18.81 1.41 -4.29
C VAL A 120 -17.61 2.32 -4.52
N CYS A 121 -16.75 2.51 -3.52
CA CYS A 121 -15.47 3.20 -3.69
C CYS A 121 -14.32 2.44 -3.00
N ASP A 122 -13.10 2.94 -3.18
CA ASP A 122 -11.86 2.33 -2.67
C ASP A 122 -11.65 0.87 -3.12
N VAL A 123 -12.07 0.53 -4.33
CA VAL A 123 -12.02 -0.87 -4.82
C VAL A 123 -10.60 -1.32 -5.06
N VAL A 124 -10.15 -2.33 -4.30
CA VAL A 124 -8.86 -3.01 -4.45
C VAL A 124 -9.08 -4.39 -5.07
N PRO A 125 -8.56 -4.68 -6.28
CA PRO A 125 -8.54 -6.02 -6.83
C PRO A 125 -7.35 -6.80 -6.28
N GLU A 126 -7.55 -8.08 -5.99
CA GLU A 126 -6.46 -8.98 -5.58
C GLU A 126 -6.70 -10.35 -6.22
N TYR A 127 -5.64 -10.93 -6.80
CA TYR A 127 -5.72 -12.27 -7.37
C TYR A 127 -5.66 -13.32 -6.26
N HIS A 128 -6.53 -14.32 -6.37
CA HIS A 128 -6.62 -15.45 -5.46
C HIS A 128 -6.16 -16.72 -6.21
N PRO A 129 -4.88 -17.12 -6.06
CA PRO A 129 -4.32 -18.26 -6.79
C PRO A 129 -5.11 -19.57 -6.64
N PRO A 130 -5.58 -19.97 -5.43
CA PRO A 130 -6.27 -21.26 -5.25
C PRO A 130 -7.55 -21.41 -6.08
N THR A 131 -8.25 -20.30 -6.38
CA THR A 131 -9.52 -20.33 -7.13
C THR A 131 -9.36 -19.81 -8.56
N GLY A 132 -8.22 -19.21 -8.88
CA GLY A 132 -7.96 -18.55 -10.16
C GLY A 132 -8.87 -17.34 -10.41
N THR A 133 -9.25 -16.61 -9.37
CA THR A 133 -10.19 -15.48 -9.47
C THR A 133 -9.54 -14.19 -8.96
N VAL A 134 -9.96 -13.04 -9.48
CA VAL A 134 -9.66 -11.73 -8.89
C VAL A 134 -10.82 -11.32 -8.01
N LEU A 135 -10.58 -11.07 -6.73
CA LEU A 135 -11.55 -10.49 -5.81
C LEU A 135 -11.37 -8.97 -5.79
N ALA A 136 -12.32 -8.24 -6.36
CA ALA A 136 -12.39 -6.78 -6.27
C ALA A 136 -13.33 -6.39 -5.13
N MET A 137 -12.78 -5.78 -4.08
CA MET A 137 -13.53 -5.37 -2.89
C MET A 137 -13.33 -3.87 -2.63
N GLY A 138 -14.43 -3.16 -2.42
CA GLY A 138 -14.45 -1.81 -1.87
C GLY A 138 -15.49 -1.71 -0.77
N HIS A 139 -16.06 -0.52 -0.54
CA HIS A 139 -17.15 -0.34 0.43
C HIS A 139 -18.31 0.49 -0.11
N SER A 140 -19.50 0.26 0.44
CA SER A 140 -20.71 0.99 0.05
C SER A 140 -20.66 2.45 0.45
N VAL A 141 -21.04 3.33 -0.47
CA VAL A 141 -21.20 4.77 -0.25
C VAL A 141 -22.42 5.28 -1.00
N CYS A 142 -23.10 6.25 -0.42
CA CYS A 142 -24.32 6.81 -0.96
C CYS A 142 -24.14 8.22 -1.54
N TYR A 143 -24.95 8.52 -2.54
CA TYR A 143 -24.98 9.79 -3.26
C TYR A 143 -26.42 10.24 -3.44
N ARG A 144 -26.61 11.57 -3.50
CA ARG A 144 -27.88 12.18 -3.90
C ARG A 144 -27.60 13.16 -5.04
N GLY A 145 -28.05 12.82 -6.24
CA GLY A 145 -27.70 13.56 -7.45
C GLY A 145 -26.18 13.64 -7.67
N PRO A 146 -25.62 14.83 -7.99
CA PRO A 146 -24.18 15.03 -8.24
C PRO A 146 -23.37 15.27 -6.96
N LYS A 147 -23.87 14.86 -5.78
CA LYS A 147 -23.24 15.13 -4.49
C LYS A 147 -23.05 13.86 -3.66
N PHE A 148 -21.91 13.80 -2.97
CA PHE A 148 -21.69 12.86 -1.88
C PHE A 148 -22.65 13.19 -0.74
N GLU A 149 -23.29 12.16 -0.18
CA GLU A 149 -24.24 12.33 0.92
C GLU A 149 -23.51 12.29 2.27
N THR A 150 -23.62 13.33 3.08
CA THR A 150 -22.87 13.39 4.34
C THR A 150 -23.50 12.48 5.40
N ALA A 151 -24.81 12.30 5.34
CA ALA A 151 -25.58 11.42 6.22
C ALA A 151 -25.59 9.98 5.71
N GLN A 152 -24.41 9.38 5.51
CA GLN A 152 -24.29 7.99 5.06
C GLN A 152 -25.07 7.00 5.96
N PRO A 153 -25.82 6.04 5.38
CA PRO A 153 -26.37 4.90 6.12
C PRO A 153 -25.22 3.98 6.61
N PRO A 154 -25.52 2.88 7.31
CA PRO A 154 -24.49 1.89 7.63
C PRO A 154 -23.72 1.47 6.38
N ARG A 155 -22.40 1.32 6.51
CA ARG A 155 -21.49 1.00 5.39
C ARG A 155 -20.85 -0.37 5.59
N TRP A 156 -20.68 -1.10 4.50
CA TRP A 156 -20.14 -2.46 4.52
C TRP A 156 -19.27 -2.73 3.28
N PRO A 157 -18.42 -3.75 3.29
CA PRO A 157 -17.67 -4.14 2.13
C PRO A 157 -18.60 -4.69 1.05
N VAL A 158 -18.37 -4.25 -0.18
CA VAL A 158 -19.05 -4.75 -1.38
C VAL A 158 -17.99 -5.28 -2.32
N TYR A 159 -18.21 -6.46 -2.87
CA TYR A 159 -17.24 -7.13 -3.74
C TYR A 159 -17.88 -7.81 -4.94
N ALA A 160 -17.05 -8.10 -5.93
CA ALA A 160 -17.34 -8.96 -7.07
C ALA A 160 -16.08 -9.76 -7.43
N ALA A 161 -16.26 -10.99 -7.90
CA ALA A 161 -15.17 -11.81 -8.40
C ALA A 161 -15.07 -11.69 -9.92
N TRP A 162 -13.86 -11.63 -10.46
CA TRP A 162 -13.59 -11.72 -11.89
C TRP A 162 -12.87 -13.02 -12.21
N LYS A 163 -13.30 -13.71 -13.26
CA LYS A 163 -12.67 -14.93 -13.77
C LYS A 163 -12.85 -15.02 -15.28
N ASN A 164 -11.78 -15.38 -15.99
CA ASN A 164 -11.83 -15.66 -17.43
C ASN A 164 -12.53 -14.58 -18.27
N GLY A 165 -12.29 -13.30 -17.96
CA GLY A 165 -12.87 -12.18 -18.71
C GLY A 165 -14.24 -11.70 -18.23
N ALA A 166 -14.87 -12.37 -17.28
CA ALA A 166 -16.21 -12.03 -16.81
C ALA A 166 -16.24 -11.66 -15.32
N TRP A 167 -17.10 -10.70 -14.97
CA TRP A 167 -17.43 -10.33 -13.59
C TRP A 167 -18.63 -11.12 -13.10
N GLY A 168 -18.53 -11.69 -11.90
CA GLY A 168 -19.64 -12.27 -11.15
C GLY A 168 -20.56 -11.21 -10.53
N PRO A 169 -21.59 -11.62 -9.78
CA PRO A 169 -22.56 -10.72 -9.20
C PRO A 169 -21.99 -9.85 -8.08
N ARG A 170 -22.70 -8.75 -7.78
CA ARG A 170 -22.47 -7.91 -6.60
C ARG A 170 -22.73 -8.73 -5.34
N ARG A 171 -21.80 -8.72 -4.39
CA ARG A 171 -21.95 -9.36 -3.08
C ARG A 171 -21.57 -8.41 -1.95
N LYS A 172 -22.16 -8.62 -0.78
CA LYS A 172 -21.82 -7.95 0.48
C LYS A 172 -21.01 -8.92 1.32
N LEU A 173 -19.94 -8.45 1.95
CA LEU A 173 -19.29 -9.24 3.01
C LEU A 173 -20.12 -9.07 4.28
N GLU A 174 -20.69 -10.16 4.77
CA GLU A 174 -21.51 -10.12 5.98
C GLU A 174 -20.64 -10.17 7.25
N TRP A 175 -20.97 -9.31 8.20
CA TRP A 175 -20.43 -9.33 9.56
C TRP A 175 -21.52 -8.95 10.55
N ASP A 176 -22.15 -9.94 11.16
CA ASP A 176 -23.19 -9.75 12.17
C ASP A 176 -22.57 -9.55 13.57
N ASP A 177 -21.94 -8.39 13.75
CA ASP A 177 -21.34 -8.00 15.02
C ASP A 177 -21.73 -6.55 15.35
N PRO A 178 -22.29 -6.29 16.55
CA PRO A 178 -22.75 -4.97 16.93
C PRO A 178 -21.63 -3.91 16.94
N ARG A 179 -20.37 -4.33 17.05
CA ARG A 179 -19.21 -3.43 16.94
C ARG A 179 -19.12 -2.76 15.56
N GLY A 180 -19.63 -3.42 14.51
CA GLY A 180 -19.66 -2.94 13.13
C GLY A 180 -20.97 -2.24 12.71
N ALA A 181 -21.92 -2.02 13.64
CA ALA A 181 -23.29 -1.62 13.32
C ALA A 181 -23.45 -0.36 12.43
N LEU A 182 -22.49 0.57 12.46
CA LEU A 182 -22.47 1.73 11.56
C LEU A 182 -21.50 1.54 10.38
N ILE A 183 -20.35 0.92 10.60
CA ILE A 183 -19.42 0.58 9.53
C ILE A 183 -18.48 -0.55 9.92
N TYR A 184 -18.15 -1.34 8.92
CA TYR A 184 -16.94 -2.16 8.86
C TYR A 184 -16.45 -2.18 7.42
N THR A 185 -15.13 -2.15 7.22
CA THR A 185 -14.54 -1.94 5.90
C THR A 185 -13.05 -2.28 5.89
N ASN A 186 -12.55 -2.85 4.79
CA ASN A 186 -11.11 -2.89 4.50
C ASN A 186 -10.64 -1.63 3.75
N ASN A 187 -11.54 -0.68 3.45
CA ASN A 187 -11.33 0.52 2.65
C ASN A 187 -10.54 0.20 1.38
N CYS A 188 -9.41 0.88 1.21
CA CYS A 188 -8.43 0.77 0.15
C CYS A 188 -7.28 -0.17 0.52
N GLY A 189 -7.47 -1.00 1.55
CA GLY A 189 -6.45 -1.81 2.19
C GLY A 189 -5.96 -2.99 1.36
N GLN A 190 -4.70 -3.36 1.57
CA GLN A 190 -4.11 -4.60 1.06
C GLN A 190 -4.55 -5.81 1.91
N ARG A 191 -4.66 -6.97 1.26
CA ARG A 191 -5.03 -8.24 1.88
C ARG A 191 -3.94 -9.27 1.56
N VAL A 192 -4.06 -10.45 2.17
CA VAL A 192 -3.10 -11.54 2.03
C VAL A 192 -3.86 -12.83 1.78
N VAL A 193 -3.62 -13.48 0.65
CA VAL A 193 -4.03 -14.87 0.42
C VAL A 193 -3.09 -15.80 1.17
N LEU A 194 -3.64 -16.68 2.01
CA LEU A 194 -2.88 -17.68 2.74
C LEU A 194 -2.63 -18.95 1.93
N PRO A 195 -1.69 -19.80 2.38
CA PRO A 195 -1.44 -21.11 1.78
C PRO A 195 -2.67 -22.04 1.72
N ASP A 196 -3.62 -21.91 2.66
CA ASP A 196 -4.87 -22.68 2.69
C ASP A 196 -5.99 -22.07 1.82
N GLY A 197 -5.75 -20.92 1.19
CA GLY A 197 -6.74 -20.17 0.41
C GLY A 197 -7.69 -19.31 1.24
N ASP A 198 -7.47 -19.18 2.55
CA ASP A 198 -8.14 -18.14 3.30
C ASP A 198 -7.53 -16.77 2.98
N ILE A 199 -8.34 -15.73 3.06
CA ILE A 199 -7.93 -14.33 2.90
C ILE A 199 -7.80 -13.69 4.28
N ALA A 200 -6.62 -13.16 4.57
CA ALA A 200 -6.31 -12.32 5.72
C ALA A 200 -6.44 -10.85 5.35
N PHE A 201 -7.07 -10.04 6.19
CA PHE A 201 -6.99 -8.59 6.11
C PHE A 201 -7.26 -7.95 7.46
N VAL A 202 -7.17 -6.62 7.52
CA VAL A 202 -7.57 -5.85 8.70
C VAL A 202 -8.75 -4.98 8.31
N MET A 203 -9.81 -4.98 9.11
CA MET A 203 -10.95 -4.09 8.92
C MET A 203 -10.85 -2.89 9.88
N SER A 204 -11.25 -1.72 9.42
CA SER A 204 -11.65 -0.58 10.25
C SER A 204 -13.16 -0.65 10.48
N PHE A 205 -13.61 -0.44 11.71
CA PHE A 205 -15.03 -0.58 12.06
C PHE A 205 -15.45 0.34 13.20
N GLY A 206 -16.75 0.55 13.37
CA GLY A 206 -17.30 1.14 14.59
C GLY A 206 -18.82 1.23 14.58
N ALA A 207 -19.42 1.14 15.75
CA ALA A 207 -20.87 1.17 15.96
C ALA A 207 -21.47 2.59 15.90
N LYS A 208 -20.64 3.63 16.06
CA LYS A 208 -21.05 5.04 16.14
C LYS A 208 -20.13 5.92 15.29
N ARG A 209 -20.49 7.20 15.07
CA ARG A 209 -19.71 8.15 14.25
C ARG A 209 -18.43 8.67 14.92
N THR A 210 -18.25 8.43 16.22
CA THR A 210 -17.24 9.09 17.05
C THR A 210 -15.81 8.58 16.86
N SER A 211 -15.60 7.26 16.77
CA SER A 211 -14.27 6.67 16.57
C SER A 211 -14.37 5.30 15.89
N ARG A 212 -13.31 4.93 15.18
CA ARG A 212 -13.11 3.64 14.54
C ARG A 212 -12.02 2.85 15.25
N SER A 213 -12.26 1.56 15.37
CA SER A 213 -11.26 0.58 15.77
C SER A 213 -10.80 -0.21 14.55
N ALA A 214 -9.71 -0.97 14.70
CA ALA A 214 -9.27 -1.93 13.70
C ALA A 214 -9.16 -3.34 14.28
N ALA A 215 -9.31 -4.38 13.46
CA ALA A 215 -9.05 -5.76 13.87
C ALA A 215 -8.63 -6.61 12.67
N GLY A 216 -7.75 -7.58 12.91
CA GLY A 216 -7.44 -8.63 11.95
C GLY A 216 -8.66 -9.53 11.68
N VAL A 217 -8.75 -10.02 10.46
CA VAL A 217 -9.89 -10.80 9.94
C VAL A 217 -9.35 -11.95 9.12
N ARG A 218 -9.93 -13.13 9.33
CA ARG A 218 -9.75 -14.32 8.51
C ARG A 218 -11.05 -14.58 7.78
N CYS A 219 -11.01 -14.71 6.46
CA CYS A 219 -12.15 -15.08 5.64
C CYS A 219 -11.84 -16.30 4.80
N SER A 220 -12.81 -17.21 4.64
CA SER A 220 -12.73 -18.21 3.58
C SER A 220 -13.21 -17.62 2.26
N PHE A 221 -12.65 -18.08 1.15
CA PHE A 221 -13.07 -17.70 -0.19
C PHE A 221 -13.07 -18.90 -1.15
N ASP A 222 -14.23 -19.20 -1.72
CA ASP A 222 -14.41 -20.33 -2.66
C ASP A 222 -14.24 -19.91 -4.14
N GLY A 223 -13.89 -18.65 -4.40
CA GLY A 223 -13.80 -18.07 -5.73
C GLY A 223 -14.99 -17.20 -6.09
N GLU A 224 -16.08 -17.29 -5.34
CA GLU A 224 -17.30 -16.52 -5.52
C GLU A 224 -17.79 -15.84 -4.23
N THR A 225 -17.79 -16.56 -3.11
CA THR A 225 -18.30 -16.12 -1.81
C THR A 225 -17.18 -15.95 -0.81
N LEU A 226 -17.07 -14.74 -0.27
CA LEU A 226 -16.21 -14.40 0.85
C LEU A 226 -17.02 -14.43 2.15
N ALA A 227 -16.52 -15.15 3.16
CA ALA A 227 -17.19 -15.28 4.46
C ALA A 227 -16.20 -15.11 5.63
N ILE A 228 -16.54 -14.27 6.61
CA ILE A 228 -15.72 -14.09 7.81
C ILE A 228 -15.75 -15.38 8.64
N ARG A 229 -14.56 -15.89 8.96
CA ARG A 229 -14.35 -17.05 9.84
C ARG A 229 -13.95 -16.63 11.24
N ARG A 230 -13.08 -15.61 11.35
CA ARG A 230 -12.56 -15.15 12.63
C ARG A 230 -12.26 -13.67 12.58
N VAL A 231 -12.59 -12.98 13.67
CA VAL A 231 -12.17 -11.59 13.92
C VAL A 231 -11.26 -11.60 15.14
N GLY A 232 -10.13 -10.92 15.02
CA GLY A 232 -9.09 -10.86 16.01
C GLY A 232 -9.35 -9.83 17.11
N ARG A 233 -8.27 -9.49 17.83
CA ARG A 233 -8.31 -8.50 18.92
C ARG A 233 -8.46 -7.09 18.34
N GLU A 234 -9.24 -6.28 19.03
CA GLU A 234 -9.46 -4.89 18.67
C GLU A 234 -8.22 -4.01 18.96
N ILE A 235 -7.83 -3.23 17.96
CA ILE A 235 -6.84 -2.17 18.03
C ILE A 235 -7.59 -0.85 18.17
N ARG A 236 -7.40 -0.17 19.30
CA ARG A 236 -8.09 1.08 19.64
C ARG A 236 -7.18 2.29 19.50
N HIS A 237 -7.80 3.43 19.22
CA HIS A 237 -7.15 4.72 19.21
C HIS A 237 -8.08 5.84 19.64
N ALA A 238 -7.63 6.63 20.63
CA ALA A 238 -8.42 7.66 21.27
C ALA A 238 -8.10 9.07 20.72
N ALA A 239 -7.87 9.18 19.42
CA ALA A 239 -7.65 10.45 18.75
C ALA A 239 -8.37 10.51 17.39
N GLY A 240 -8.90 11.69 17.06
CA GLY A 240 -9.66 11.94 15.85
C GLY A 240 -10.73 10.88 15.59
N ARG A 241 -10.79 10.36 14.36
CA ARG A 241 -11.72 9.28 13.97
C ARG A 241 -11.21 7.87 14.31
N GLY A 242 -10.14 7.72 15.08
CA GLY A 242 -9.57 6.42 15.44
C GLY A 242 -8.69 5.81 14.35
N MET A 243 -8.82 4.50 14.11
CA MET A 243 -8.00 3.73 13.17
C MET A 243 -8.69 3.54 11.83
N LEU A 244 -8.06 4.01 10.75
CA LEU A 244 -8.62 4.09 9.40
C LEU A 244 -7.69 3.40 8.40
N GLU A 245 -8.26 2.99 7.26
CA GLU A 245 -7.55 2.54 6.05
C GLU A 245 -6.37 1.58 6.34
N PRO A 246 -6.64 0.45 7.01
CA PRO A 246 -5.60 -0.51 7.31
C PRO A 246 -5.12 -1.25 6.05
N SER A 247 -3.80 -1.39 5.89
CA SER A 247 -3.20 -2.25 4.86
C SER A 247 -2.36 -3.34 5.50
N LEU A 248 -2.64 -4.59 5.12
CA LEU A 248 -1.95 -5.78 5.63
C LEU A 248 -0.93 -6.27 4.61
N VAL A 249 0.21 -6.73 5.08
CA VAL A 249 1.16 -7.53 4.31
C VAL A 249 1.67 -8.67 5.17
N ARG A 250 1.94 -9.81 4.54
CA ARG A 250 2.77 -10.86 5.14
C ARG A 250 4.15 -10.76 4.52
N TRP A 251 5.16 -10.62 5.35
CA TRP A 251 6.54 -10.60 4.91
C TRP A 251 7.35 -11.56 5.76
N ARG A 252 7.96 -12.55 5.10
CA ARG A 252 8.51 -13.75 5.74
C ARG A 252 7.42 -14.46 6.56
N ASP A 253 7.69 -14.72 7.83
CA ASP A 253 6.85 -15.45 8.76
C ASP A 253 5.89 -14.56 9.56
N ARG A 254 5.89 -13.24 9.35
CA ARG A 254 5.11 -12.28 10.16
C ARG A 254 4.15 -11.44 9.33
N PHE A 255 3.05 -11.02 9.96
CA PHE A 255 2.12 -10.04 9.44
C PHE A 255 2.47 -8.65 9.94
N PHE A 256 2.34 -7.66 9.06
CA PHE A 256 2.53 -6.25 9.34
C PHE A 256 1.29 -5.50 8.89
N VAL A 257 0.74 -4.66 9.77
CA VAL A 257 -0.34 -3.74 9.42
C VAL A 257 0.17 -2.31 9.50
N THR A 258 -0.22 -1.47 8.53
CA THR A 258 -0.11 -0.01 8.63
C THR A 258 -1.51 0.59 8.77
N LEU A 259 -1.65 1.63 9.56
CA LEU A 259 -2.92 2.23 9.98
C LEU A 259 -2.83 3.75 9.84
N ARG A 260 -3.85 4.35 9.22
CA ARG A 260 -4.03 5.81 9.20
C ARG A 260 -4.75 6.26 10.48
N ALA A 261 -4.31 7.39 11.02
CA ALA A 261 -4.96 8.09 12.10
C ALA A 261 -5.07 9.60 11.79
N GLU A 262 -5.69 10.36 12.70
CA GLU A 262 -5.94 11.80 12.54
C GLU A 262 -5.38 12.63 13.70
N ASP A 263 -4.14 12.33 14.05
CA ASP A 263 -3.37 12.96 15.12
C ASP A 263 -1.94 13.31 14.66
N ASN A 264 -1.80 13.52 13.35
CA ASN A 264 -0.55 13.73 12.64
C ASN A 264 0.44 12.55 12.69
N ARG A 265 -0.07 11.34 12.92
CA ARG A 265 0.70 10.09 12.90
C ARG A 265 0.07 9.05 11.97
N GLY A 266 0.90 8.14 11.51
CA GLY A 266 0.50 6.82 11.04
C GLY A 266 1.08 5.77 11.98
N TYR A 267 0.48 4.59 12.02
CA TYR A 267 0.82 3.55 12.96
C TYR A 267 1.14 2.24 12.26
N ALA A 268 1.98 1.42 12.90
CA ALA A 268 2.26 0.06 12.50
C ALA A 268 2.09 -0.91 13.67
N ALA A 269 1.75 -2.16 13.39
CA ALA A 269 1.82 -3.24 14.35
C ALA A 269 2.17 -4.56 13.65
N THR A 270 2.67 -5.53 14.41
CA THR A 270 2.92 -6.89 13.91
C THR A 270 2.04 -7.93 14.56
N SER A 271 1.85 -9.05 13.87
CA SER A 271 1.14 -10.23 14.35
C SER A 271 1.76 -11.49 13.76
N ASP A 272 1.71 -12.60 14.48
CA ASP A 272 2.15 -13.90 13.96
C ASP A 272 1.04 -14.61 13.16
N ASP A 273 -0.23 -14.33 13.49
CA ASP A 273 -1.40 -15.00 12.90
C ASP A 273 -2.29 -14.08 12.04
N GLY A 274 -2.00 -12.78 12.03
CA GLY A 274 -2.77 -11.75 11.34
C GLY A 274 -4.11 -11.41 12.03
N LEU A 275 -4.35 -11.91 13.24
CA LEU A 275 -5.57 -11.70 14.03
C LEU A 275 -5.27 -10.95 15.34
N VAL A 276 -4.21 -11.33 16.04
CA VAL A 276 -3.81 -10.69 17.30
C VAL A 276 -2.55 -9.88 17.04
N PHE A 277 -2.72 -8.56 16.91
CA PHE A 277 -1.61 -7.63 16.77
C PHE A 277 -1.07 -7.21 18.13
N GLY A 278 0.26 -7.04 18.19
CA GLY A 278 0.93 -6.42 19.32
C GLY A 278 0.60 -4.93 19.46
N GLU A 279 1.30 -4.27 20.37
CA GLU A 279 1.14 -2.83 20.56
C GLU A 279 1.48 -2.06 19.28
N LYS A 280 0.59 -1.14 18.88
CA LYS A 280 0.82 -0.27 17.73
C LYS A 280 1.90 0.76 18.05
N GLN A 281 2.77 1.04 17.08
CA GLN A 281 3.83 2.03 17.17
C GLN A 281 3.58 3.13 16.14
N ALA A 282 3.72 4.40 16.53
CA ALA A 282 3.68 5.49 15.57
C ALA A 282 4.96 5.45 14.72
N TRP A 283 4.85 5.74 13.43
CA TRP A 283 6.02 5.78 12.57
C TRP A 283 7.04 6.81 13.06
N ALA A 284 8.29 6.40 13.00
CA ALA A 284 9.47 7.19 13.29
C ALA A 284 10.60 6.77 12.35
N TRP A 285 11.57 7.66 12.21
CA TRP A 285 12.83 7.36 11.56
C TRP A 285 13.68 6.41 12.41
N ASP A 286 14.70 5.82 11.80
CA ASP A 286 15.66 4.91 12.43
C ASP A 286 16.35 5.52 13.66
N ASP A 287 16.65 6.82 13.62
CA ASP A 287 17.15 7.63 14.74
C ASP A 287 16.12 7.89 15.87
N GLY A 288 14.85 7.54 15.65
CA GLY A 288 13.74 7.73 16.59
C GLY A 288 12.98 9.05 16.42
N GLU A 289 13.37 9.93 15.49
CA GLU A 289 12.62 11.15 15.20
C GLU A 289 11.19 10.80 14.70
N PRO A 290 10.14 11.38 15.29
CA PRO A 290 8.77 11.24 14.83
C PRO A 290 8.57 11.54 13.34
N LEU A 291 7.91 10.62 12.63
CA LEU A 291 7.45 10.88 11.27
C LEU A 291 6.11 11.63 11.32
N VAL A 292 6.13 12.89 10.92
CA VAL A 292 4.91 13.72 10.86
C VAL A 292 4.20 13.49 9.53
N MET A 293 2.99 12.96 9.58
CA MET A 293 2.16 12.69 8.40
C MET A 293 0.71 13.07 8.68
N SER A 294 -0.14 13.16 7.65
CA SER A 294 -1.52 13.59 7.80
C SER A 294 -2.49 12.43 7.52
N THR A 295 -3.77 12.76 7.44
CA THR A 295 -4.87 11.82 7.20
C THR A 295 -4.87 11.35 5.74
N THR A 296 -3.90 10.50 5.39
CA THR A 296 -3.63 9.91 4.07
C THR A 296 -3.30 8.42 4.17
N GLN A 297 -3.59 7.68 3.11
CA GLN A 297 -3.32 6.24 3.02
C GLN A 297 -1.83 5.93 3.09
N GLN A 298 -1.52 4.71 3.53
CA GLN A 298 -0.18 4.14 3.58
C GLN A 298 -0.29 2.70 3.06
N HIS A 299 0.68 2.26 2.25
CA HIS A 299 0.66 0.92 1.68
C HIS A 299 2.03 0.27 1.75
N TRP A 300 2.04 -1.05 1.85
CA TRP A 300 3.24 -1.86 1.85
C TRP A 300 3.67 -2.21 0.43
N LEU A 301 4.97 -2.16 0.17
CA LEU A 301 5.57 -2.79 -1.00
C LEU A 301 6.61 -3.80 -0.51
N ALA A 302 6.31 -5.09 -0.68
CA ALA A 302 7.18 -6.17 -0.23
C ALA A 302 8.12 -6.62 -1.35
N HIS A 303 9.42 -6.66 -1.06
CA HIS A 303 10.43 -7.37 -1.82
C HIS A 303 10.91 -8.59 -1.04
N SER A 304 11.35 -9.65 -1.70
CA SER A 304 11.92 -10.84 -1.03
C SER A 304 13.08 -10.55 -0.07
N GLU A 305 13.75 -9.40 -0.23
CA GLU A 305 14.92 -8.98 0.56
C GLU A 305 14.61 -7.85 1.55
N ALA A 306 13.53 -7.10 1.34
CA ALA A 306 13.20 -5.91 2.14
C ALA A 306 11.70 -5.60 2.13
N LEU A 307 11.23 -4.97 3.19
CA LEU A 307 9.88 -4.42 3.27
C LEU A 307 9.94 -2.90 3.13
N PHE A 308 9.06 -2.33 2.31
CA PHE A 308 8.96 -0.89 2.10
C PHE A 308 7.57 -0.37 2.49
N LEU A 309 7.54 0.87 2.97
CA LEU A 309 6.31 1.64 3.14
C LEU A 309 6.24 2.70 2.05
N VAL A 310 5.10 2.82 1.37
CA VAL A 310 4.77 3.90 0.44
C VAL A 310 3.78 4.84 1.12
N TYR A 311 4.11 6.13 1.20
CA TYR A 311 3.39 7.09 2.04
C TYR A 311 3.62 8.55 1.61
N THR A 312 2.85 9.46 2.21
CA THR A 312 3.08 10.91 2.17
C THR A 312 3.42 11.40 3.57
N ARG A 313 4.29 12.41 3.68
CA ARG A 313 4.69 13.03 4.96
C ARG A 313 4.84 14.54 4.82
N LYS A 314 4.91 15.23 5.94
CA LYS A 314 5.34 16.63 5.99
C LYS A 314 6.74 16.74 5.41
N ASP A 315 6.93 17.71 4.53
CA ASP A 315 8.21 18.03 3.92
C ASP A 315 8.33 19.56 3.70
N ALA A 316 9.55 20.07 3.64
CA ALA A 316 9.78 21.50 3.38
C ALA A 316 9.15 21.95 2.06
N SER A 317 9.11 21.08 1.04
CA SER A 317 8.55 21.37 -0.28
C SER A 317 7.02 21.44 -0.32
N ASN A 318 6.31 20.94 0.70
CA ASN A 318 4.87 20.71 0.64
C ASN A 318 4.08 21.33 1.79
N VAL A 319 4.69 22.22 2.58
CA VAL A 319 4.11 22.73 3.84
C VAL A 319 2.72 23.38 3.68
N LYS A 320 2.37 23.90 2.50
CA LYS A 320 1.04 24.48 2.21
C LYS A 320 0.15 23.56 1.35
N VAL A 321 0.64 22.40 0.91
CA VAL A 321 -0.17 21.38 0.24
C VAL A 321 -1.09 20.73 1.27
N PRO A 322 -2.42 20.75 1.09
CA PRO A 322 -3.36 20.14 2.03
C PRO A 322 -3.02 18.69 2.35
N ARG A 323 -2.84 18.41 3.64
CA ARG A 323 -2.46 17.09 4.17
C ARG A 323 -1.15 16.53 3.62
N TRP A 324 -0.28 17.38 3.07
CA TRP A 324 1.00 16.99 2.48
C TRP A 324 0.87 15.93 1.38
N ARG A 325 -0.21 16.02 0.59
CA ARG A 325 -0.60 15.05 -0.43
C ARG A 325 0.26 15.05 -1.70
N ALA A 326 1.53 15.44 -1.60
CA ALA A 326 2.57 15.27 -2.62
C ALA A 326 3.91 15.73 -1.99
N PRO A 327 5.07 15.19 -2.40
CA PRO A 327 5.25 14.04 -3.28
C PRO A 327 4.81 12.73 -2.60
N LEU A 328 4.78 11.63 -3.37
CA LEU A 328 4.65 10.28 -2.84
C LEU A 328 6.04 9.70 -2.58
N PHE A 329 6.30 9.29 -1.34
CA PHE A 329 7.57 8.74 -0.89
C PHE A 329 7.49 7.22 -0.73
N MET A 330 8.66 6.59 -0.68
CA MET A 330 8.84 5.21 -0.24
C MET A 330 10.15 5.07 0.53
N ALA A 331 10.13 4.35 1.64
CA ALA A 331 11.31 4.05 2.43
C ALA A 331 11.31 2.59 2.90
N GLN A 332 12.49 2.01 3.09
CA GLN A 332 12.65 0.70 3.68
C GLN A 332 12.25 0.73 5.16
N VAL A 333 11.61 -0.34 5.62
CA VAL A 333 11.22 -0.54 7.01
C VAL A 333 12.20 -1.48 7.69
N ASP A 334 12.63 -1.13 8.90
CA ASP A 334 13.21 -2.07 9.85
C ASP A 334 12.08 -2.90 10.46
N PRO A 335 11.96 -4.20 10.12
CA PRO A 335 10.83 -5.04 10.51
C PRO A 335 10.84 -5.39 12.01
N ASP A 336 11.97 -5.25 12.69
CA ASP A 336 12.09 -5.58 14.10
C ASP A 336 11.76 -4.37 14.97
N ARG A 337 12.17 -3.18 14.53
CA ARG A 337 11.94 -1.92 15.26
C ARG A 337 10.69 -1.15 14.80
N LEU A 338 10.07 -1.52 13.68
CA LEU A 338 8.99 -0.78 13.02
C LEU A 338 9.33 0.70 12.76
N ARG A 339 10.54 0.95 12.25
CA ARG A 339 11.05 2.28 11.90
C ARG A 339 11.35 2.38 10.42
N LEU A 340 11.27 3.58 9.86
CA LEU A 340 11.70 3.85 8.50
C LEU A 340 13.20 4.17 8.47
N ARG A 341 13.92 3.60 7.51
CA ARG A 341 15.33 3.92 7.26
C ARG A 341 15.42 5.19 6.43
N ARG A 342 15.93 6.26 7.01
CA ARG A 342 15.85 7.60 6.40
C ARG A 342 16.68 7.70 5.12
N ASP A 343 17.87 7.10 5.12
CA ASP A 343 18.80 7.08 3.98
C ASP A 343 18.25 6.32 2.76
N SER A 344 17.24 5.47 2.97
CA SER A 344 16.57 4.70 1.93
C SER A 344 15.37 5.42 1.29
N GLU A 345 14.95 6.59 1.81
CA GLU A 345 13.76 7.27 1.30
C GLU A 345 13.97 7.75 -0.15
N ARG A 346 13.01 7.41 -1.01
CA ARG A 346 12.97 7.81 -2.42
C ARG A 346 11.60 8.41 -2.75
N ILE A 347 11.60 9.30 -3.72
CA ILE A 347 10.37 9.82 -4.33
C ILE A 347 9.88 8.81 -5.36
N VAL A 348 8.67 8.31 -5.17
CA VAL A 348 7.97 7.39 -6.09
C VAL A 348 7.22 8.19 -7.15
N LEU A 349 6.46 9.20 -6.73
CA LEU A 349 5.84 10.17 -7.63
C LEU A 349 6.22 11.58 -7.16
N PRO A 350 6.83 12.40 -8.02
CA PRO A 350 7.28 13.73 -7.63
C PRO A 350 6.11 14.68 -7.44
N LEU A 351 6.32 15.66 -6.57
CA LEU A 351 5.49 16.86 -6.51
C LEU A 351 5.68 17.61 -7.81
N VAL A 352 4.58 17.87 -8.52
CA VAL A 352 4.60 18.71 -9.73
C VAL A 352 3.90 20.02 -9.40
N GLY A 353 4.63 21.13 -9.51
CA GLY A 353 4.18 22.46 -9.09
C GLY A 353 5.01 23.01 -7.93
N ASP A 354 4.49 24.01 -7.22
CA ASP A 354 5.13 24.64 -6.07
C ASP A 354 4.24 24.50 -4.82
N GLY A 355 4.61 23.58 -3.93
CA GLY A 355 3.85 23.28 -2.71
C GLY A 355 3.93 24.34 -1.61
N VAL A 356 4.67 25.44 -1.84
CA VAL A 356 4.87 26.53 -0.88
C VAL A 356 4.25 27.83 -1.38
N ASN A 357 4.48 28.20 -2.63
CA ASN A 357 4.03 29.48 -3.18
C ASN A 357 2.78 29.35 -4.05
N ALA A 358 2.51 28.18 -4.63
CA ALA A 358 1.33 27.93 -5.45
C ALA A 358 0.66 26.58 -5.12
N PRO A 359 0.29 26.32 -3.85
CA PRO A 359 -0.19 25.00 -3.42
C PRO A 359 -1.50 24.56 -4.10
N ASP A 360 -2.31 25.52 -4.57
CA ASP A 360 -3.56 25.24 -5.29
C ASP A 360 -3.33 24.66 -6.70
N ASP A 361 -2.10 24.77 -7.24
CA ASP A 361 -1.68 24.24 -8.53
C ASP A 361 -0.94 22.89 -8.40
N VAL A 362 -0.78 22.38 -7.18
CA VAL A 362 -0.17 21.07 -6.93
C VAL A 362 -1.23 19.97 -7.04
N ALA A 363 -0.98 19.00 -7.92
CA ALA A 363 -1.81 17.80 -8.01
C ALA A 363 -1.62 16.94 -6.77
N TYR A 364 -2.73 16.52 -6.17
CA TYR A 364 -2.74 15.72 -4.95
C TYR A 364 -2.69 14.24 -5.29
N SER A 365 -1.67 13.57 -4.77
CA SER A 365 -1.61 12.14 -4.57
C SER A 365 -2.26 11.72 -3.25
N GLY A 366 -2.36 10.43 -3.00
CA GLY A 366 -2.79 9.89 -1.72
C GLY A 366 -3.93 8.90 -1.81
N ASN A 367 -4.15 8.38 -3.02
CA ASN A 367 -5.06 7.30 -3.34
C ASN A 367 -4.35 6.33 -4.28
N PHE A 368 -3.15 5.92 -3.84
CA PHE A 368 -2.18 5.13 -4.60
C PHE A 368 -2.17 3.65 -4.19
N HIS A 369 -1.66 2.77 -5.04
CA HIS A 369 -1.55 1.34 -4.76
C HIS A 369 -0.23 0.75 -5.27
N PRO A 370 0.57 0.11 -4.41
CA PRO A 370 1.70 -0.68 -4.84
C PRO A 370 1.27 -2.09 -5.30
N VAL A 371 1.93 -2.62 -6.32
CA VAL A 371 1.79 -4.01 -6.76
C VAL A 371 3.15 -4.56 -7.23
N ASN A 372 3.45 -5.82 -6.88
CA ASN A 372 4.58 -6.54 -7.47
C ASN A 372 4.17 -7.03 -8.85
N ALA A 373 4.73 -6.41 -9.89
CA ALA A 373 4.28 -6.64 -11.26
C ALA A 373 4.99 -7.83 -11.92
N ALA A 374 6.30 -7.92 -11.72
CA ALA A 374 7.18 -8.99 -12.17
C ALA A 374 8.41 -9.05 -11.24
N PRO A 375 9.26 -10.10 -11.32
CA PRO A 375 10.44 -10.17 -10.47
C PRO A 375 11.36 -8.94 -10.60
N GLY A 376 11.51 -8.38 -11.81
CA GLY A 376 12.35 -7.20 -12.04
C GLY A 376 11.70 -5.85 -11.70
N GLU A 377 10.39 -5.80 -11.43
CA GLU A 377 9.71 -4.51 -11.23
C GLU A 377 8.42 -4.58 -10.41
N SER A 378 8.17 -3.51 -9.68
CA SER A 378 6.91 -3.22 -9.01
C SER A 378 6.36 -1.89 -9.49
N TRP A 379 5.05 -1.69 -9.36
CA TRP A 379 4.41 -0.43 -9.72
C TRP A 379 3.78 0.24 -8.51
N VAL A 380 3.67 1.56 -8.56
CA VAL A 380 2.78 2.33 -7.71
C VAL A 380 1.85 3.15 -8.60
N THR A 381 0.57 2.82 -8.60
CA THR A 381 -0.44 3.52 -9.41
C THR A 381 -1.10 4.62 -8.58
N ASP A 382 -1.33 5.79 -9.14
CA ASP A 382 -2.01 6.90 -8.48
C ASP A 382 -2.86 7.68 -9.50
N GLY A 383 -4.06 8.06 -9.08
CA GLY A 383 -4.91 8.96 -9.85
C GLY A 383 -4.83 10.30 -9.13
N GLU A 384 -3.99 11.19 -9.63
CA GLU A 384 -3.82 12.48 -8.99
C GLU A 384 -5.01 13.38 -9.32
N MET A 385 -5.20 14.45 -8.53
CA MET A 385 -6.25 15.42 -8.83
C MET A 385 -5.92 16.81 -8.29
N LEU A 386 -6.43 17.83 -8.98
CA LEU A 386 -6.31 19.25 -8.65
C LEU A 386 -7.67 19.78 -8.16
N PRO A 387 -8.00 19.71 -6.85
CA PRO A 387 -9.34 20.10 -6.37
C PRO A 387 -9.68 21.56 -6.69
N LYS A 388 -8.68 22.45 -6.64
CA LYS A 388 -8.82 23.89 -6.85
C LYS A 388 -8.82 24.29 -8.33
N ARG A 389 -8.64 23.31 -9.23
CA ARG A 389 -8.66 23.47 -10.69
C ARG A 389 -9.68 22.55 -11.36
N GLY A 390 -10.80 22.31 -10.69
CA GLY A 390 -11.92 21.54 -11.23
C GLY A 390 -11.72 20.02 -11.18
N PHE A 391 -10.96 19.52 -10.20
CA PHE A 391 -10.70 18.09 -10.00
C PHE A 391 -10.05 17.40 -11.22
N LYS A 392 -9.30 18.14 -12.03
CA LYS A 392 -8.51 17.62 -13.16
C LYS A 392 -7.28 16.84 -12.69
N GLY A 393 -6.83 15.82 -13.42
CA GLY A 393 -5.61 15.11 -13.06
C GLY A 393 -5.24 13.96 -13.98
N ASP A 394 -3.98 13.52 -13.91
CA ASP A 394 -3.48 12.42 -14.71
C ASP A 394 -3.68 11.06 -14.02
N LEU A 395 -3.79 10.01 -14.83
CA LEU A 395 -3.60 8.64 -14.36
C LEU A 395 -2.12 8.29 -14.44
N LEU A 396 -1.50 8.00 -13.30
CA LEU A 396 -0.07 7.78 -13.17
C LEU A 396 0.28 6.34 -12.78
N LEU A 397 1.45 5.92 -13.22
CA LEU A 397 2.14 4.72 -12.79
C LEU A 397 3.60 5.07 -12.52
N SER A 398 4.09 4.80 -11.32
CA SER A 398 5.53 4.79 -11.04
C SER A 398 6.05 3.37 -11.19
N ARG A 399 7.00 3.15 -12.09
CA ARG A 399 7.68 1.87 -12.30
C ARG A 399 8.97 1.83 -11.51
N ILE A 400 9.02 0.96 -10.51
CA ILE A 400 10.18 0.73 -9.65
C ILE A 400 10.90 -0.48 -10.23
N ARG A 401 12.10 -0.30 -10.77
CA ARG A 401 12.96 -1.40 -11.24
C ARG A 401 13.87 -1.85 -10.10
N TRP A 402 13.90 -3.14 -9.87
CA TRP A 402 14.75 -3.74 -8.84
C TRP A 402 16.11 -4.10 -9.42
N ALA A 403 17.18 -3.84 -8.66
CA ALA A 403 18.54 -4.26 -9.01
C ALA A 403 18.69 -5.78 -8.89
N ARG A 404 17.85 -6.42 -8.07
CA ARG A 404 17.79 -7.86 -7.87
C ARG A 404 16.33 -8.33 -7.98
N PRO A 405 16.07 -9.55 -8.49
CA PRO A 405 14.70 -10.02 -8.65
C PRO A 405 13.95 -10.14 -7.31
N ASN A 406 12.72 -9.65 -7.29
CA ASN A 406 11.76 -9.87 -6.23
C ASN A 406 11.14 -11.28 -6.35
N LEU A 407 11.53 -12.18 -5.46
CA LEU A 407 11.03 -13.57 -5.46
C LEU A 407 9.59 -13.71 -4.92
N LEU A 408 8.97 -12.61 -4.48
CA LEU A 408 7.55 -12.56 -4.10
C LEU A 408 6.62 -12.23 -5.27
N ALA A 409 7.17 -11.90 -6.46
CA ALA A 409 6.37 -11.60 -7.63
C ALA A 409 6.00 -12.90 -8.37
N GLY A 410 4.72 -13.10 -8.66
CA GLY A 410 4.22 -14.26 -9.42
C GLY A 410 4.01 -15.54 -8.60
N THR A 411 4.14 -15.47 -7.27
CA THR A 411 3.74 -16.52 -6.33
C THR A 411 2.27 -16.43 -5.95
#